data_AF-A0A2G8KH01-F1
#
_entry.id   AF-A0A2G8KH01-F1
#
_cell.length_a   1.000
_cell.length_b   1.000
_cell.length_c   1.000
_cell.angle_alpha   90.00
_cell.angle_beta   90.00
_cell.angle_gamma   90.00
#
_symmetry.space_group_name_H-M   'P 1'
#
loop_
_entity.id
_entity.type
_entity.pdbx_description
1 polymer ?
#
loop_
_entity_poly.entity_id
_entity_poly.type
_entity_poly.pdbx_seq_one_letter_code
_entity_poly.pdbx_strand_id
1 'polypeptide(L)'
;MGQTLNRAAQWTSVSDGGEGKLEFSPANEAILNDIIKFIESFPSKHPKEARIVFKNPFIWKTSLQLSAFSVNMIRDKDGNDTPLLTLQKLGELSFKLHVSNMVFLSEVMKLSGDKKMLEARAILEANRDPLVNILGDGYATVDGEDNSTIRLLEQSAKEEGDTKDEMQTKLALLLIIQQFDMQLMNQTLKKITQEVRLTPQQANHEVKLLQSYSGEDKHNALESIQYTSDYEFDNGCRAPPWRQIHGDICYLLIKPHDGDQLSVTANTAGVYLNKGFATEGAELDYERLGDVCKDLVSLLSSKSSHFQEVISSKEFQLYEERKVEIQNYDEEFEEEEVGEKAIMEKKEAKEQKQEKTTKNR
;
A
#
# COMPACT_ATOMS: atom_id res chain seq x y z
N MET A 1 4.16 -13.88 9.06
CA MET A 1 3.51 -13.56 7.76
C MET A 1 2.09 -14.11 7.68
N GLY A 2 1.66 -15.01 8.57
CA GLY A 2 0.32 -15.58 8.52
C GLY A 2 -0.79 -14.55 8.72
N GLN A 3 -0.59 -13.51 9.55
CA GLN A 3 -1.66 -12.55 9.83
C GLN A 3 -1.92 -11.61 8.65
N THR A 4 -0.88 -11.10 8.00
CA THR A 4 -1.06 -10.21 6.85
C THR A 4 -1.69 -10.94 5.67
N LEU A 5 -1.26 -12.18 5.40
CA LEU A 5 -1.81 -12.99 4.31
C LEU A 5 -3.26 -13.42 4.58
N ASN A 6 -3.61 -13.71 5.84
CA ASN A 6 -4.98 -14.10 6.18
C ASN A 6 -5.97 -12.91 6.16
N ARG A 7 -5.52 -11.69 6.50
CA ARG A 7 -6.44 -10.55 6.69
C ARG A 7 -6.39 -9.50 5.60
N ALA A 8 -5.26 -9.32 4.92
CA ALA A 8 -5.04 -8.21 4.00
C ALA A 8 -4.79 -8.65 2.55
N ALA A 9 -4.33 -9.88 2.31
CA ALA A 9 -4.18 -10.39 0.96
C ALA A 9 -5.54 -10.75 0.34
N GLN A 10 -5.70 -10.45 -0.94
CA GLN A 10 -6.90 -10.78 -1.70
C GLN A 10 -6.77 -12.20 -2.28
N TRP A 11 -7.75 -13.05 -2.03
CA TRP A 11 -7.77 -14.44 -2.46
C TRP A 11 -8.94 -14.69 -3.42
N THR A 12 -8.70 -15.44 -4.50
CA THR A 12 -9.74 -15.76 -5.46
C THR A 12 -10.86 -16.54 -4.80
N SER A 13 -12.11 -16.11 -5.01
CA SER A 13 -13.29 -16.89 -4.61
C SER A 13 -13.30 -18.24 -5.35
N VAL A 14 -13.47 -19.31 -4.59
CA VAL A 14 -13.49 -20.67 -5.14
C VAL A 14 -14.93 -21.10 -5.34
N SER A 15 -15.32 -21.41 -6.57
CA SER A 15 -16.46 -22.29 -6.83
C SER A 15 -15.95 -23.73 -6.75
N ASP A 16 -16.60 -24.55 -5.91
CA ASP A 16 -16.33 -25.99 -5.70
C ASP A 16 -14.93 -26.39 -5.15
N GLY A 17 -14.74 -26.19 -3.84
CA GLY A 17 -13.88 -27.06 -3.01
C GLY A 17 -12.37 -27.02 -3.22
N GLY A 18 -11.86 -26.18 -4.11
CA GLY A 18 -10.43 -25.88 -4.26
C GLY A 18 -9.87 -24.91 -3.21
N GLU A 19 -8.54 -24.86 -3.10
CA GLU A 19 -7.84 -23.86 -2.29
C GLU A 19 -7.72 -22.55 -3.09
N GLY A 20 -8.17 -21.43 -2.50
CA GLY A 20 -8.09 -20.11 -3.12
C GLY A 20 -6.65 -19.69 -3.39
N LYS A 21 -6.41 -19.04 -4.54
CA LYS A 21 -5.12 -18.52 -4.98
C LYS A 21 -5.02 -17.02 -4.71
N LEU A 22 -3.80 -16.48 -4.64
CA LEU A 22 -3.62 -15.03 -4.48
C LEU A 22 -4.13 -14.30 -5.72
N GLU A 23 -4.98 -13.28 -5.58
CA GLU A 23 -5.46 -12.51 -6.73
C GLU A 23 -4.33 -11.69 -7.36
N PHE A 24 -4.43 -11.43 -8.66
CA PHE A 24 -3.55 -10.49 -9.35
C PHE A 24 -4.07 -9.07 -9.10
N SER A 25 -3.65 -8.47 -7.98
CA SER A 25 -4.00 -7.11 -7.63
C SER A 25 -2.77 -6.29 -7.23
N PRO A 26 -2.80 -4.95 -7.39
CA PRO A 26 -1.70 -4.07 -6.96
C PRO A 26 -1.36 -4.22 -5.48
N ALA A 27 -2.36 -4.47 -4.63
CA ALA A 27 -2.18 -4.70 -3.19
C ALA A 27 -1.38 -5.98 -2.91
N ASN A 28 -1.75 -7.10 -3.56
CA ASN A 28 -1.00 -8.35 -3.44
C ASN A 28 0.40 -8.23 -4.05
N GLU A 29 0.56 -7.48 -5.14
CA GLU A 29 1.85 -7.22 -5.76
C GLU A 29 2.80 -6.45 -4.82
N ALA A 30 2.27 -5.44 -4.13
CA ALA A 30 3.00 -4.71 -3.09
C ALA A 30 3.45 -5.64 -1.96
N ILE A 31 2.54 -6.46 -1.43
CA ILE A 31 2.85 -7.44 -0.37
C ILE A 31 3.97 -8.38 -0.81
N LEU A 32 3.83 -8.98 -1.99
CA LEU A 32 4.81 -9.93 -2.53
C LEU A 32 6.20 -9.28 -2.70
N ASN A 33 6.25 -8.05 -3.22
CA ASN A 33 7.51 -7.32 -3.36
C ASN A 33 8.21 -7.06 -2.02
N ASP A 34 7.46 -6.71 -0.99
CA ASP A 34 8.02 -6.47 0.34
C ASP A 34 8.52 -7.79 0.97
N ILE A 35 7.80 -8.91 0.77
CA ILE A 35 8.23 -10.26 1.17
C ILE A 35 9.51 -10.68 0.44
N ILE A 36 9.60 -10.46 -0.88
CA ILE A 36 10.78 -10.79 -1.68
C ILE A 36 12.01 -10.03 -1.17
N LYS A 37 11.89 -8.71 -0.95
CA LYS A 37 12.98 -7.89 -0.41
C LYS A 37 13.41 -8.35 0.98
N PHE A 38 12.46 -8.77 1.81
CA PHE A 38 12.76 -9.35 3.12
C PHE A 38 13.59 -10.63 2.97
N ILE A 39 13.13 -11.61 2.18
CA ILE A 39 13.82 -12.89 1.96
C ILE A 39 15.23 -12.68 1.36
N GLU A 40 15.37 -11.78 0.39
CA GLU A 40 16.66 -11.53 -0.27
C GLU A 40 17.69 -10.90 0.67
N SER A 41 17.24 -10.00 1.55
CA SER A 41 18.12 -9.32 2.52
C SER A 41 18.31 -10.11 3.81
N PHE A 42 17.49 -11.13 4.07
CA PHE A 42 17.47 -11.86 5.34
C PHE A 42 18.83 -12.47 5.71
N PRO A 43 19.53 -13.25 4.86
CA PRO A 43 20.80 -13.85 5.24
C PRO A 43 21.92 -12.84 5.51
N SER A 44 21.85 -11.65 4.89
CA SER A 44 22.83 -10.58 5.13
C SER A 44 22.60 -9.84 6.45
N LYS A 45 21.34 -9.71 6.88
CA LYS A 45 20.96 -9.01 8.12
C LYS A 45 20.96 -9.93 9.34
N HIS A 46 20.61 -11.19 9.15
CA HIS A 46 20.38 -12.19 10.20
C HIS A 46 21.08 -13.52 9.85
N PRO A 47 22.43 -13.54 9.82
CA PRO A 47 23.19 -14.68 9.30
C PRO A 47 23.09 -15.94 10.17
N LYS A 48 22.82 -15.81 11.47
CA LYS A 48 22.66 -16.96 12.38
C LYS A 48 21.30 -17.60 12.20
N GLU A 49 20.26 -16.77 12.20
CA GLU A 49 18.86 -17.15 12.05
C GLU A 49 18.60 -17.75 10.67
N ALA A 50 19.29 -17.25 9.62
CA ALA A 50 19.11 -17.76 8.27
C ALA A 50 19.57 -19.22 8.08
N ARG A 51 20.48 -19.69 8.94
CA ARG A 51 21.02 -21.04 8.92
C ARG A 51 20.18 -22.04 9.69
N ILE A 52 19.13 -21.60 10.39
CA ILE A 52 18.19 -22.50 11.06
C ILE A 52 17.57 -23.43 10.01
N VAL A 53 17.68 -24.73 10.26
CA VAL A 53 17.02 -25.76 9.47
C VAL A 53 15.55 -25.80 9.85
N PHE A 54 14.67 -25.69 8.86
CA PHE A 54 13.23 -25.72 9.04
C PHE A 54 12.78 -27.08 9.57
N LYS A 55 11.73 -27.07 10.39
CA LYS A 55 11.10 -28.30 10.88
C LYS A 55 10.54 -29.13 9.73
N ASN A 56 9.87 -28.47 8.79
CA ASN A 56 9.41 -29.02 7.51
C ASN A 56 9.94 -28.12 6.39
N PRO A 57 10.48 -28.67 5.29
CA PRO A 57 10.93 -27.85 4.18
C PRO A 57 9.76 -27.08 3.57
N PHE A 58 10.03 -25.90 3.00
CA PHE A 58 9.09 -25.27 2.10
C PHE A 58 9.02 -26.03 0.80
N ILE A 59 7.80 -26.29 0.36
CA ILE A 59 7.53 -27.12 -0.81
C ILE A 59 6.63 -26.35 -1.75
N TRP A 60 7.02 -26.23 -3.03
CA TRP A 60 6.15 -25.64 -4.05
C TRP A 60 6.50 -26.15 -5.44
N LYS A 61 5.61 -25.88 -6.40
CA LYS A 61 5.86 -26.13 -7.82
C LYS A 61 6.62 -24.95 -8.39
N THR A 62 7.82 -25.19 -8.92
CA THR A 62 8.69 -24.17 -9.49
C THR A 62 8.72 -24.24 -11.00
N SER A 63 8.91 -23.08 -11.63
CA SER A 63 9.17 -22.90 -13.05
C SER A 63 10.66 -22.88 -13.39
N LEU A 64 11.52 -22.98 -12.38
CA LEU A 64 12.97 -23.01 -12.53
C LEU A 64 13.42 -24.38 -13.04
N GLN A 65 14.39 -24.36 -13.96
CA GLN A 65 15.01 -25.57 -14.49
C GLN A 65 16.20 -25.99 -13.62
N LEU A 66 16.55 -27.28 -13.65
CA LEU A 66 17.70 -27.83 -12.92
C LEU A 66 19.02 -27.12 -13.29
N SER A 67 19.15 -26.63 -14.53
CA SER A 67 20.31 -25.87 -15.02
C SER A 67 20.52 -24.53 -14.31
N ALA A 68 19.47 -23.97 -13.68
CA ALA A 68 19.58 -22.73 -12.92
C ALA A 68 20.31 -22.93 -11.57
N PHE A 69 20.43 -24.18 -11.09
CA PHE A 69 21.00 -24.49 -9.80
C PHE A 69 22.45 -24.96 -9.92
N SER A 70 23.31 -24.45 -9.05
CA SER A 70 24.68 -24.95 -8.98
C SER A 70 24.72 -26.34 -8.32
N VAL A 71 25.64 -27.20 -8.76
CA VAL A 71 25.81 -28.55 -8.20
C VAL A 71 26.14 -28.50 -6.70
N ASN A 72 26.82 -27.43 -6.25
CA ASN A 72 27.17 -27.25 -4.85
C ASN A 72 25.94 -27.00 -3.98
N MET A 73 24.97 -26.21 -4.45
CA MET A 73 23.73 -25.96 -3.70
C MET A 73 22.91 -27.24 -3.51
N ILE A 74 22.85 -28.12 -4.51
CA ILE A 74 22.08 -29.37 -4.45
C ILE A 74 22.76 -30.42 -3.53
N ARG A 75 24.08 -30.33 -3.38
CA ARG A 75 24.86 -31.26 -2.55
C ARG A 75 24.99 -30.82 -1.10
N ASP A 76 24.57 -29.59 -0.76
CA ASP A 76 24.70 -29.10 0.59
C ASP A 76 23.68 -29.79 1.53
N LYS A 77 24.15 -30.15 2.71
CA LYS A 77 23.43 -30.98 3.67
C LYS A 77 23.54 -30.40 5.07
N ASP A 78 22.55 -30.68 5.89
CA ASP A 78 22.61 -30.35 7.30
C ASP A 78 23.56 -31.27 8.08
N GLY A 79 23.69 -31.02 9.39
CA GLY A 79 24.49 -31.87 10.29
C GLY A 79 24.02 -33.32 10.40
N ASN A 80 22.83 -33.65 9.88
CA ASN A 80 22.23 -34.98 9.86
C ASN A 80 22.27 -35.63 8.46
N ASP A 81 23.10 -35.10 7.54
CA ASP A 81 23.24 -35.57 6.16
C ASP A 81 21.95 -35.45 5.31
N THR A 82 21.00 -34.60 5.74
CA THR A 82 19.75 -34.32 5.03
C THR A 82 19.95 -33.17 4.05
N PRO A 83 19.55 -33.30 2.77
CA PRO A 83 19.75 -32.24 1.78
C PRO A 83 18.92 -31.00 2.11
N LEU A 84 19.57 -29.83 2.06
CA LEU A 84 18.94 -28.54 2.37
C LEU A 84 18.15 -27.95 1.19
N LEU A 85 18.42 -28.43 -0.02
CA LEU A 85 17.73 -28.10 -1.27
C LEU A 85 17.54 -29.36 -2.10
N THR A 86 16.31 -29.68 -2.48
CA THR A 86 16.05 -30.79 -3.43
C THR A 86 15.06 -30.40 -4.52
N LEU A 87 15.32 -30.87 -5.74
CA LEU A 87 14.47 -30.68 -6.91
C LEU A 87 13.92 -32.04 -7.35
N GLN A 88 12.60 -32.21 -7.30
CA GLN A 88 11.91 -33.40 -7.78
C GLN A 88 11.20 -33.10 -9.10
N LYS A 89 11.43 -33.93 -10.13
CA LYS A 89 10.75 -33.80 -11.42
C LYS A 89 9.31 -34.32 -11.32
N LEU A 90 8.32 -33.48 -11.65
CA LEU A 90 6.90 -33.85 -11.70
C LEU A 90 6.40 -34.09 -13.14
N GLY A 91 7.09 -33.58 -14.15
CA GLY A 91 6.78 -33.75 -15.57
C GLY A 91 7.93 -33.26 -16.47
N GLU A 92 7.70 -33.07 -17.77
CA GLU A 92 8.75 -32.59 -18.69
C GLU A 92 9.21 -31.15 -18.39
N LEU A 93 8.29 -30.30 -17.90
CA LEU A 93 8.53 -28.87 -17.68
C LEU A 93 8.18 -28.39 -16.25
N SER A 94 7.86 -29.31 -15.34
CA SER A 94 7.46 -28.96 -13.97
C SER A 94 8.32 -29.66 -12.93
N PHE A 95 8.79 -28.88 -11.97
CA PHE A 95 9.60 -29.37 -10.86
C PHE A 95 8.96 -28.97 -9.53
N LYS A 96 9.22 -29.77 -8.50
CA LYS A 96 8.85 -29.53 -7.12
C LYS A 96 10.12 -29.24 -6.34
N LEU A 97 10.22 -28.04 -5.79
CA LEU A 97 11.37 -27.63 -4.99
C LEU A 97 11.08 -27.84 -3.52
N HIS A 98 12.10 -28.31 -2.78
CA HIS A 98 12.09 -28.39 -1.33
C HIS A 98 13.25 -27.56 -0.80
N VAL A 99 12.97 -26.62 0.09
CA VAL A 99 13.97 -25.72 0.69
C VAL A 99 13.87 -25.78 2.21
N SER A 100 14.98 -26.07 2.87
CA SER A 100 15.02 -26.32 4.31
C SER A 100 15.66 -25.21 5.14
N ASN A 101 16.08 -24.08 4.55
CA ASN A 101 16.57 -22.91 5.30
C ASN A 101 16.37 -21.59 4.53
N MET A 102 16.57 -20.45 5.20
CA MET A 102 16.40 -19.13 4.57
C MET A 102 17.54 -18.74 3.63
N VAL A 103 18.73 -19.33 3.80
CA VAL A 103 19.87 -19.08 2.89
C VAL A 103 19.53 -19.57 1.48
N PHE A 104 19.13 -20.83 1.35
CA PHE A 104 18.73 -21.41 0.07
C PHE A 104 17.46 -20.77 -0.47
N LEU A 105 16.52 -20.39 0.39
CA LEU A 105 15.34 -19.64 -0.07
C LEU A 105 15.75 -18.31 -0.72
N SER A 106 16.65 -17.57 -0.09
CA SER A 106 17.20 -16.31 -0.63
C SER A 106 17.95 -16.52 -1.94
N GLU A 107 18.75 -17.59 -2.06
CA GLU A 107 19.45 -17.93 -3.31
C GLU A 107 18.48 -18.31 -4.43
N VAL A 108 17.45 -19.10 -4.14
CA VAL A 108 16.39 -19.44 -5.10
C VAL A 108 15.68 -18.19 -5.60
N MET A 109 15.37 -17.25 -4.69
CA MET A 109 14.76 -15.97 -5.08
C MET A 109 15.70 -15.16 -6.00
N LYS A 110 16.99 -15.10 -5.68
CA LYS A 110 17.98 -14.42 -6.54
C LYS A 110 18.09 -15.06 -7.92
N LEU A 111 18.09 -16.39 -8.00
CA LEU A 111 18.12 -17.16 -9.26
C LEU A 111 16.86 -16.98 -10.10
N SER A 112 15.74 -16.64 -9.46
CA SER A 112 14.45 -16.49 -10.14
C SER A 112 14.36 -15.27 -11.06
N GLY A 113 15.24 -14.28 -10.91
CA GLY A 113 15.28 -13.09 -11.78
C GLY A 113 13.91 -12.42 -11.92
N ASP A 114 13.40 -12.33 -13.14
CA ASP A 114 12.09 -11.72 -13.44
C ASP A 114 10.89 -12.56 -12.97
N LYS A 115 11.12 -13.85 -12.62
CA LYS A 115 10.08 -14.78 -12.17
C LYS A 115 9.87 -14.77 -10.65
N LYS A 116 10.58 -13.91 -9.90
CA LYS A 116 10.51 -13.83 -8.43
C LYS A 116 9.09 -13.73 -7.90
N MET A 117 8.24 -12.94 -8.53
CA MET A 117 6.84 -12.76 -8.11
C MET A 117 6.02 -14.04 -8.23
N LEU A 118 6.23 -14.81 -9.30
CA LEU A 118 5.55 -16.09 -9.52
C LEU A 118 6.00 -17.14 -8.51
N GLU A 119 7.31 -17.22 -8.25
CA GLU A 119 7.87 -18.16 -7.28
C GLU A 119 7.47 -17.79 -5.84
N ALA A 120 7.57 -16.51 -5.45
CA ALA A 120 7.12 -16.04 -4.13
C ALA A 120 5.66 -16.37 -3.88
N ARG A 121 4.81 -16.14 -4.87
CA ARG A 121 3.40 -16.50 -4.82
C ARG A 121 3.20 -18.01 -4.67
N ALA A 122 3.87 -18.83 -5.49
CA ALA A 122 3.76 -20.27 -5.41
C ALA A 122 4.23 -20.83 -4.06
N ILE A 123 5.25 -20.23 -3.45
CA ILE A 123 5.69 -20.54 -2.09
C ILE A 123 4.58 -20.25 -1.08
N LEU A 124 3.99 -19.06 -1.10
CA LEU A 124 2.97 -18.66 -0.12
C LEU A 124 1.67 -19.45 -0.28
N GLU A 125 1.24 -19.74 -1.52
CA GLU A 125 0.07 -20.57 -1.80
C GLU A 125 0.25 -21.99 -1.28
N ALA A 126 1.44 -22.58 -1.46
CA ALA A 126 1.73 -23.95 -1.02
C ALA A 126 2.09 -24.06 0.48
N ASN A 127 2.43 -22.95 1.14
CA ASN A 127 2.91 -22.91 2.53
C ASN A 127 2.16 -21.81 3.30
N ARG A 128 0.84 -21.99 3.49
CA ARG A 128 -0.06 -20.98 4.10
C ARG A 128 0.36 -20.51 5.49
N ASP A 129 0.97 -21.40 6.27
CA ASP A 129 1.61 -21.02 7.54
C ASP A 129 3.11 -21.31 7.52
N PRO A 130 3.93 -20.34 7.10
CA PRO A 130 5.37 -20.50 7.06
C PRO A 130 5.99 -20.77 8.44
N LEU A 131 5.38 -20.32 9.55
CA LEU A 131 5.93 -20.49 10.89
C LEU A 131 5.86 -21.95 11.35
N VAL A 132 4.79 -22.66 10.99
CA VAL A 132 4.66 -24.10 11.26
C VAL A 132 5.78 -24.89 10.58
N ASN A 133 6.11 -24.53 9.34
CA ASN A 133 7.18 -25.20 8.62
C ASN A 133 8.56 -24.86 9.20
N ILE A 134 8.79 -23.61 9.61
CA ILE A 134 10.09 -23.21 10.16
C ILE A 134 10.31 -23.77 11.58
N LEU A 135 9.36 -23.58 12.49
CA LEU A 135 9.53 -23.83 13.93
C LEU A 135 8.72 -25.03 14.46
N GLY A 136 7.70 -25.48 13.71
CA GLY A 136 6.80 -26.60 14.06
C GLY A 136 5.40 -26.16 14.50
N ASP A 137 4.50 -27.14 14.66
CA ASP A 137 3.07 -26.95 14.93
C ASP A 137 2.77 -26.11 16.19
N GLY A 138 3.68 -26.11 17.17
CA GLY A 138 3.56 -25.31 18.39
C GLY A 138 3.66 -23.80 18.18
N TYR A 139 4.02 -23.37 16.97
CA TYR A 139 4.17 -21.97 16.55
C TYR A 139 3.20 -21.59 15.43
N ALA A 140 2.13 -22.38 15.25
CA ALA A 140 1.08 -22.05 14.31
C ALA A 140 0.49 -20.67 14.58
N THR A 141 0.18 -19.96 13.51
CA THR A 141 -0.49 -18.67 13.57
C THR A 141 -1.91 -18.89 14.08
N VAL A 142 -2.20 -18.39 15.28
CA VAL A 142 -3.53 -18.50 15.91
C VAL A 142 -4.26 -17.16 15.89
N ASP A 143 -5.60 -17.22 15.78
CA ASP A 143 -6.46 -16.07 16.03
C ASP A 143 -6.68 -15.92 17.54
N GLY A 144 -6.00 -14.95 18.16
CA GLY A 144 -6.12 -14.66 19.60
C GLY A 144 -4.78 -14.38 20.28
N GLU A 145 -4.69 -14.70 21.58
CA GLU A 145 -3.46 -14.59 22.35
C GLU A 145 -2.46 -15.68 21.93
N ASP A 146 -1.38 -15.26 21.26
CA ASP A 146 -0.27 -16.13 20.92
C ASP A 146 0.79 -16.12 22.03
N ASN A 147 0.87 -17.22 22.77
CA ASN A 147 1.86 -17.43 23.84
C ASN A 147 3.13 -18.14 23.37
N SER A 148 3.33 -18.33 22.06
CA SER A 148 4.47 -19.07 21.51
C SER A 148 5.83 -18.43 21.88
N THR A 149 5.90 -17.10 21.89
CA THR A 149 7.08 -16.33 22.30
C THR A 149 7.42 -16.55 23.77
N ILE A 150 6.41 -16.50 24.66
CA ILE A 150 6.55 -16.72 26.10
C ILE A 150 7.02 -18.15 26.36
N ARG A 151 6.41 -19.15 25.68
CA ARG A 151 6.80 -20.55 25.81
C ARG A 151 8.26 -20.78 25.41
N LEU A 152 8.69 -20.21 24.30
CA LEU A 152 10.07 -20.37 23.82
C LEU A 152 11.08 -19.64 24.73
N LEU A 153 10.71 -18.47 25.27
CA LEU A 153 11.48 -17.78 26.31
C LEU A 153 11.65 -18.64 27.56
N GLU A 154 10.56 -19.18 28.11
CA GLU A 154 10.58 -20.06 29.28
C GLU A 154 11.39 -21.33 29.05
N GLN A 155 11.30 -21.91 27.84
CA GLN A 155 12.08 -23.09 27.48
C GLN A 155 13.57 -22.75 27.40
N SER A 156 13.93 -21.63 26.76
CA SER A 156 15.32 -21.16 26.68
C SER A 156 15.94 -20.82 28.04
N ALA A 157 15.11 -20.47 29.04
CA ALA A 157 15.57 -20.20 30.40
C ALA A 157 15.92 -21.48 31.18
N LYS A 158 15.38 -22.63 30.78
CA LYS A 158 15.58 -23.94 31.45
C LYS A 158 16.74 -24.74 30.85
N GLU A 159 17.16 -24.41 29.63
CA GLU A 159 18.24 -25.10 28.92
C GLU A 159 19.59 -24.39 29.13
N GLU A 160 20.69 -25.13 28.96
CA GLU A 160 22.07 -24.63 29.05
C GLU A 160 22.92 -25.10 27.84
N GLY A 161 24.05 -24.43 27.60
CA GLY A 161 24.97 -24.77 26.51
C GLY A 161 24.41 -24.53 25.11
N ASP A 162 24.80 -25.36 24.14
CA ASP A 162 24.45 -25.20 22.72
C ASP A 162 22.93 -25.22 22.47
N THR A 163 22.17 -25.99 23.26
CA THR A 163 20.71 -26.04 23.18
C THR A 163 20.07 -24.69 23.47
N LYS A 164 20.64 -23.95 24.44
CA LYS A 164 20.16 -22.61 24.81
C LYS A 164 20.40 -21.61 23.67
N ASP A 165 21.58 -21.65 23.07
CA ASP A 165 21.95 -20.78 21.95
C ASP A 165 21.06 -21.06 20.72
N GLU A 166 20.73 -22.32 20.46
CA GLU A 166 19.79 -22.70 19.40
C GLU A 166 18.37 -22.15 19.68
N MET A 167 17.87 -22.29 20.91
CA MET A 167 16.56 -21.75 21.30
C MET A 167 16.52 -20.22 21.25
N GLN A 168 17.59 -19.54 21.66
CA GLN A 168 17.71 -18.09 21.53
C GLN A 168 17.70 -17.64 20.07
N THR A 169 18.36 -18.38 19.18
CA THR A 169 18.35 -18.09 17.75
C THR A 169 16.97 -18.32 17.14
N LYS A 170 16.25 -19.38 17.55
CA LYS A 170 14.86 -19.62 17.15
C LYS A 170 13.92 -18.52 17.66
N LEU A 171 14.13 -18.03 18.88
CA LEU A 171 13.38 -16.92 19.44
C LEU A 171 13.62 -15.63 18.67
N ALA A 172 14.88 -15.32 18.35
CA ALA A 172 15.22 -14.17 17.52
C ALA A 172 14.53 -14.26 16.14
N LEU A 173 14.59 -15.43 15.49
CA LEU A 173 13.91 -15.68 14.21
C LEU A 173 12.39 -15.42 14.30
N LEU A 174 11.73 -15.94 15.34
CA LEU A 174 10.30 -15.73 15.56
C LEU A 174 9.96 -14.25 15.69
N LEU A 175 10.71 -13.51 16.51
CA LEU A 175 10.51 -12.07 16.73
C LEU A 175 10.73 -11.26 15.44
N ILE A 176 11.76 -11.58 14.66
CA ILE A 176 12.03 -10.90 13.39
C ILE A 176 10.86 -11.13 12.40
N ILE A 177 10.36 -12.36 12.29
CA ILE A 177 9.23 -12.68 11.39
C ILE A 177 7.95 -11.98 11.86
N GLN A 178 7.67 -11.94 13.17
CA GLN A 178 6.51 -11.24 13.72
C GLN A 178 6.60 -9.72 13.52
N GLN A 179 7.76 -9.13 13.75
CA GLN A 179 8.01 -7.71 13.50
C GLN A 179 7.80 -7.36 12.02
N PHE A 180 8.34 -8.20 11.13
CA PHE A 180 8.14 -8.02 9.69
C PHE A 180 6.66 -8.15 9.30
N ASP A 181 5.95 -9.14 9.83
CA ASP A 181 4.51 -9.31 9.57
C ASP A 181 3.70 -8.10 10.02
N MET A 182 4.01 -7.54 11.19
CA MET A 182 3.38 -6.32 11.69
C MET A 182 3.68 -5.11 10.80
N GLN A 183 4.93 -4.97 10.33
CA GLN A 183 5.31 -3.91 9.40
C GLN A 183 4.55 -4.04 8.07
N LEU A 184 4.49 -5.25 7.52
CA LEU A 184 3.79 -5.57 6.28
C LEU A 184 2.29 -5.28 6.42
N MET A 185 1.66 -5.69 7.52
CA MET A 185 0.27 -5.36 7.84
C MET A 185 0.05 -3.85 7.89
N ASN A 186 0.87 -3.12 8.63
CA ASN A 186 0.72 -1.67 8.77
C ASN A 186 0.91 -0.94 7.44
N GLN A 187 1.85 -1.37 6.61
CA GLN A 187 2.06 -0.82 5.27
C GLN A 187 0.88 -1.13 4.34
N THR A 188 0.34 -2.35 4.42
CA THR A 188 -0.82 -2.74 3.63
C THR A 188 -2.06 -1.97 4.08
N LEU A 189 -2.30 -1.82 5.38
CA LEU A 189 -3.38 -0.99 5.92
C LEU A 189 -3.24 0.47 5.48
N LYS A 190 -2.03 1.04 5.50
CA LYS A 190 -1.79 2.38 4.94
C LYS A 190 -2.13 2.44 3.45
N LYS A 191 -1.73 1.44 2.65
CA LYS A 191 -2.07 1.37 1.22
C LYS A 191 -3.57 1.23 0.99
N ILE A 192 -4.26 0.36 1.74
CA ILE A 192 -5.73 0.22 1.71
C ILE A 192 -6.42 1.52 2.15
N THR A 193 -5.85 2.24 3.11
CA THR A 193 -6.39 3.54 3.57
C THR A 193 -6.12 4.65 2.54
N GLN A 194 -5.01 4.56 1.81
CA GLN A 194 -4.62 5.45 0.71
C GLN A 194 -5.28 5.08 -0.63
N GLU A 195 -5.77 3.85 -0.80
CA GLU A 195 -6.81 3.46 -1.75
C GLU A 195 -8.14 4.02 -1.19
N VAL A 196 -8.19 5.36 -1.26
CA VAL A 196 -9.10 6.29 -0.60
C VAL A 196 -10.51 5.75 -0.49
N ARG A 197 -10.94 5.43 0.74
CA ARG A 197 -12.36 5.52 1.03
C ARG A 197 -12.75 6.98 0.96
N LEU A 198 -13.62 7.34 0.02
CA LEU A 198 -14.14 8.71 -0.08
C LEU A 198 -14.73 9.07 1.29
N THR A 199 -14.25 10.14 1.92
CA THR A 199 -14.82 10.60 3.19
C THR A 199 -15.93 11.63 2.94
N PRO A 200 -16.88 11.80 3.88
CA PRO A 200 -17.91 12.84 3.75
C PRO A 200 -17.32 14.24 3.55
N GLN A 201 -16.20 14.53 4.24
CA GLN A 201 -15.50 15.81 4.10
C GLN A 201 -14.90 16.01 2.71
N GLN A 202 -14.30 14.95 2.14
CA GLN A 202 -13.74 15.00 0.79
C GLN A 202 -14.84 15.18 -0.26
N ALA A 203 -15.91 14.40 -0.19
CA ALA A 203 -17.06 14.53 -1.09
C ALA A 203 -17.67 15.94 -1.00
N ASN A 204 -17.85 16.47 0.21
CA ASN A 204 -18.42 17.81 0.40
C ASN A 204 -17.49 18.92 -0.13
N HIS A 205 -16.18 18.78 0.01
CA HIS A 205 -15.22 19.74 -0.55
C HIS A 205 -15.24 19.70 -2.07
N GLU A 206 -15.19 18.51 -2.67
CA GLU A 206 -15.22 18.34 -4.13
C GLU A 206 -16.51 18.92 -4.73
N VAL A 207 -17.67 18.67 -4.12
CA VAL A 207 -18.93 19.27 -4.57
C VAL A 207 -18.92 20.79 -4.44
N LYS A 208 -18.40 21.36 -3.35
CA LYS A 208 -18.29 22.83 -3.20
C LYS A 208 -17.38 23.45 -4.26
N LEU A 209 -16.28 22.78 -4.59
CA LEU A 209 -15.38 23.20 -5.66
C LEU A 209 -16.11 23.16 -7.01
N LEU A 210 -16.80 22.07 -7.33
CA LEU A 210 -17.58 21.95 -8.56
C LEU A 210 -18.74 22.97 -8.63
N GLN A 211 -19.38 23.28 -7.50
CA GLN A 211 -20.38 24.34 -7.41
C GLN A 211 -19.81 25.71 -7.80
N SER A 212 -18.57 26.02 -7.38
CA SER A 212 -17.90 27.28 -7.74
C SER A 212 -17.59 27.37 -9.25
N TYR A 213 -17.47 26.22 -9.92
CA TYR A 213 -17.28 26.13 -11.38
C TYR A 213 -18.56 25.82 -12.16
N SER A 214 -19.72 25.93 -11.51
CA SER A 214 -21.04 25.71 -12.12
C SER A 214 -21.75 27.03 -12.39
N GLY A 215 -22.45 27.11 -13.52
CA GLY A 215 -23.30 28.24 -13.86
C GLY A 215 -23.85 28.16 -15.28
N GLU A 216 -24.79 29.05 -15.59
CA GLU A 216 -25.47 29.10 -16.89
C GLU A 216 -24.55 29.52 -18.04
N ASP A 217 -23.38 30.12 -17.73
CA ASP A 217 -22.39 30.48 -18.74
C ASP A 217 -21.73 29.25 -19.35
N LYS A 218 -21.64 29.24 -20.68
CA LYS A 218 -20.99 28.16 -21.45
C LYS A 218 -19.49 27.99 -21.16
N HIS A 219 -18.85 28.94 -20.47
CA HIS A 219 -17.45 28.84 -20.04
C HIS A 219 -17.28 28.13 -18.67
N ASN A 220 -18.39 27.76 -18.03
CA ASN A 220 -18.38 26.98 -16.79
C ASN A 220 -18.35 25.49 -17.08
N ALA A 221 -17.81 24.71 -16.13
CA ALA A 221 -17.61 23.28 -16.33
C ALA A 221 -18.95 22.53 -16.33
N LEU A 222 -19.91 22.99 -15.53
CA LEU A 222 -21.23 22.39 -15.35
C LEU A 222 -22.33 23.46 -15.41
N GLU A 223 -23.54 23.05 -15.78
CA GLU A 223 -24.73 23.91 -15.74
C GLU A 223 -25.24 24.02 -14.29
N SER A 224 -25.37 22.87 -13.61
CA SER A 224 -25.73 22.84 -12.19
C SER A 224 -25.23 21.58 -11.48
N ILE A 225 -25.01 21.69 -10.17
CA ILE A 225 -24.71 20.57 -9.27
C ILE A 225 -25.38 20.83 -7.93
N GLN A 226 -26.26 19.91 -7.52
CA GLN A 226 -27.05 20.05 -6.31
C GLN A 226 -27.14 18.72 -5.57
N TYR A 227 -27.27 18.77 -4.26
CA TYR A 227 -27.60 17.60 -3.46
C TYR A 227 -29.08 17.28 -3.63
N THR A 228 -29.45 16.01 -3.56
CA THR A 228 -30.86 15.61 -3.52
C THR A 228 -31.51 15.93 -2.16
N SER A 229 -30.69 16.15 -1.12
CA SER A 229 -31.12 16.49 0.23
C SER A 229 -30.21 17.57 0.80
N ASP A 230 -30.82 18.62 1.35
CA ASP A 230 -30.12 19.70 2.04
C ASP A 230 -29.74 19.34 3.49
N TYR A 231 -30.30 18.24 4.01
CA TYR A 231 -30.05 17.81 5.38
C TYR A 231 -28.70 17.09 5.50
N GLU A 232 -27.87 17.56 6.43
CA GLU A 232 -26.58 17.00 6.80
C GLU A 232 -26.65 16.44 8.22
N PHE A 233 -26.26 15.18 8.40
CA PHE A 233 -26.18 14.52 9.70
C PHE A 233 -24.90 14.93 10.43
N ASP A 234 -24.84 14.73 11.75
CA ASP A 234 -23.67 15.07 12.59
C ASP A 234 -22.36 14.40 12.14
N ASN A 235 -22.44 13.31 11.37
CA ASN A 235 -21.29 12.62 10.79
C ASN A 235 -20.82 13.19 9.44
N GLY A 236 -21.43 14.27 8.97
CA GLY A 236 -21.13 14.93 7.69
C GLY A 236 -21.74 14.24 6.46
N CYS A 237 -22.45 13.12 6.63
CA CYS A 237 -23.16 12.44 5.55
C CYS A 237 -24.50 13.14 5.26
N ARG A 238 -24.97 13.04 4.01
CA ARG A 238 -26.30 13.48 3.57
C ARG A 238 -27.21 12.30 3.17
N ALA A 239 -26.63 11.11 3.03
CA ALA A 239 -27.38 9.88 2.81
C ALA A 239 -28.16 9.48 4.09
N PRO A 240 -29.33 8.83 3.96
CA PRO A 240 -30.10 8.41 5.12
C PRO A 240 -29.40 7.27 5.90
N PRO A 241 -29.63 7.13 7.22
CA PRO A 241 -28.86 6.21 8.07
C PRO A 241 -28.84 4.76 7.60
N TRP A 242 -29.94 4.25 7.03
CA TRP A 242 -30.01 2.87 6.51
C TRP A 242 -29.14 2.65 5.27
N ARG A 243 -28.83 3.70 4.49
CA ARG A 243 -27.89 3.64 3.35
C ARG A 243 -26.46 3.91 3.76
N GLN A 244 -26.22 4.65 4.85
CA GLN A 244 -24.88 4.84 5.41
C GLN A 244 -24.22 3.52 5.86
N ILE A 245 -25.03 2.53 6.29
CA ILE A 245 -24.54 1.17 6.59
C ILE A 245 -23.92 0.50 5.36
N HIS A 246 -24.40 0.85 4.16
CA HIS A 246 -23.85 0.40 2.88
C HIS A 246 -22.74 1.31 2.34
N GLY A 247 -22.30 2.28 3.13
CA GLY A 247 -21.21 3.19 2.79
C GLY A 247 -21.62 4.39 1.93
N ASP A 248 -22.91 4.64 1.70
CA ASP A 248 -23.35 5.82 0.94
C ASP A 248 -23.15 7.09 1.78
N ILE A 249 -22.62 8.13 1.13
CA ILE A 249 -22.25 9.41 1.75
C ILE A 249 -23.27 10.48 1.38
N CYS A 250 -23.51 10.69 0.08
CA CYS A 250 -24.45 11.67 -0.45
C CYS A 250 -24.94 11.28 -1.85
N TYR A 251 -26.03 11.92 -2.27
CA TYR A 251 -26.58 11.80 -3.61
C TYR A 251 -26.64 13.17 -4.27
N LEU A 252 -26.28 13.21 -5.54
CA LEU A 252 -26.07 14.41 -6.30
C LEU A 252 -26.86 14.35 -7.60
N LEU A 253 -27.40 15.50 -7.99
CA LEU A 253 -27.97 15.77 -9.30
C LEU A 253 -27.02 16.72 -10.00
N ILE A 254 -26.41 16.24 -11.09
CA ILE A 254 -25.39 16.98 -11.83
C ILE A 254 -25.84 17.15 -13.27
N LYS A 255 -25.94 18.39 -13.74
CA LYS A 255 -26.30 18.69 -15.12
C LYS A 255 -25.09 19.27 -15.87
N PRO A 256 -24.48 18.50 -16.79
CA PRO A 256 -23.46 19.02 -17.68
C PRO A 256 -24.08 19.83 -18.83
N HIS A 257 -23.30 20.68 -19.49
CA HIS A 257 -23.78 21.49 -20.64
C HIS A 257 -23.99 20.68 -21.92
N ASP A 258 -23.34 19.53 -22.04
CA ASP A 258 -23.29 18.70 -23.24
C ASP A 258 -24.13 17.41 -23.14
N GLY A 259 -24.94 17.24 -22.09
CA GLY A 259 -25.72 16.02 -21.88
C GLY A 259 -26.89 16.15 -20.92
N ASP A 260 -27.56 15.03 -20.69
CA ASP A 260 -28.68 14.93 -19.76
C ASP A 260 -28.22 15.01 -18.29
N GLN A 261 -29.16 15.34 -17.40
CA GLN A 261 -28.92 15.37 -15.96
C GLN A 261 -28.57 13.97 -15.43
N LEU A 262 -27.46 13.90 -14.69
CA LEU A 262 -26.90 12.70 -14.10
C LEU A 262 -27.28 12.60 -12.62
N SER A 263 -27.79 11.44 -12.21
CA SER A 263 -27.99 11.13 -10.79
C SER A 263 -26.81 10.30 -10.29
N VAL A 264 -26.09 10.82 -9.30
CA VAL A 264 -24.80 10.29 -8.83
C VAL A 264 -24.87 9.94 -7.34
N THR A 265 -24.32 8.80 -6.97
CA THR A 265 -24.07 8.42 -5.57
C THR A 265 -22.59 8.54 -5.27
N ALA A 266 -22.25 9.29 -4.23
CA ALA A 266 -20.94 9.22 -3.60
C ALA A 266 -20.98 8.19 -2.47
N ASN A 267 -20.14 7.16 -2.55
CA ASN A 267 -19.99 6.12 -1.55
C ASN A 267 -18.54 6.09 -1.06
N THR A 268 -18.32 5.56 0.14
CA THR A 268 -16.99 5.23 0.65
C THR A 268 -16.12 4.43 -0.33
N ALA A 269 -16.69 3.62 -1.23
CA ALA A 269 -15.93 2.90 -2.26
C ALA A 269 -15.59 3.73 -3.51
N GLY A 270 -16.13 4.94 -3.64
CA GLY A 270 -16.01 5.79 -4.83
C GLY A 270 -17.36 6.34 -5.30
N VAL A 271 -17.38 6.90 -6.50
CA VAL A 271 -18.51 7.63 -7.07
C VAL A 271 -19.08 6.88 -8.28
N TYR A 272 -20.40 6.73 -8.37
CA TYR A 272 -21.05 6.01 -9.46
C TYR A 272 -22.43 6.61 -9.80
N LEU A 273 -22.96 6.29 -10.98
CA LEU A 273 -24.30 6.71 -11.40
C LEU A 273 -25.38 5.82 -10.77
N ASN A 274 -26.52 6.39 -10.39
CA ASN A 274 -27.69 5.63 -9.93
C ASN A 274 -28.88 5.84 -10.89
N LYS A 275 -29.91 5.00 -10.76
CA LYS A 275 -31.14 5.10 -11.57
C LYS A 275 -31.94 6.38 -11.33
N GLY A 276 -31.62 7.13 -10.28
CA GLY A 276 -32.16 8.46 -10.03
C GLY A 276 -33.65 8.43 -9.72
N PHE A 277 -34.36 9.46 -10.15
CA PHE A 277 -35.80 9.57 -9.97
C PHE A 277 -36.55 9.00 -11.18
N ALA A 278 -37.43 8.02 -10.97
CA ALA A 278 -38.27 7.48 -12.03
C ALA A 278 -39.26 8.52 -12.62
N THR A 279 -39.68 9.48 -11.78
CA THR A 279 -40.54 10.63 -12.12
C THR A 279 -40.23 11.77 -11.14
N GLU A 280 -40.42 13.05 -11.53
CA GLU A 280 -40.31 14.19 -10.59
C GLU A 280 -41.20 13.95 -9.35
N GLY A 281 -40.56 13.84 -8.17
CA GLY A 281 -41.23 13.57 -6.89
C GLY A 281 -41.34 12.10 -6.47
N ALA A 282 -40.80 11.16 -7.25
CA ALA A 282 -40.70 9.74 -6.86
C ALA A 282 -39.58 9.48 -5.84
N GLU A 283 -39.57 8.31 -5.21
CA GLU A 283 -38.43 7.88 -4.38
C GLU A 283 -37.18 7.67 -5.25
N LEU A 284 -36.01 8.01 -4.70
CA LEU A 284 -34.74 7.87 -5.39
C LEU A 284 -34.38 6.38 -5.51
N ASP A 285 -34.17 5.90 -6.74
CA ASP A 285 -33.72 4.55 -7.01
C ASP A 285 -32.19 4.48 -6.83
N TYR A 286 -31.78 3.81 -5.76
CA TYR A 286 -30.40 3.66 -5.33
C TYR A 286 -29.62 2.57 -6.09
N GLU A 287 -30.24 1.89 -7.07
CA GLU A 287 -29.54 0.87 -7.85
C GLU A 287 -28.39 1.46 -8.67
N ARG A 288 -27.21 0.87 -8.51
CA ARG A 288 -25.99 1.28 -9.22
C ARG A 288 -26.10 1.00 -10.71
N LEU A 289 -25.77 2.03 -11.49
CA LEU A 289 -25.58 1.97 -12.93
C LEU A 289 -24.10 2.20 -13.27
N GLY A 290 -23.47 1.18 -13.84
CA GLY A 290 -22.09 1.26 -14.33
C GLY A 290 -21.01 1.06 -13.27
N ASP A 291 -19.79 1.41 -13.67
CA ASP A 291 -18.57 1.21 -12.89
C ASP A 291 -18.36 2.33 -11.86
N VAL A 292 -17.60 2.01 -10.80
CA VAL A 292 -17.26 2.95 -9.73
C VAL A 292 -16.00 3.71 -10.11
N CYS A 293 -16.10 5.04 -10.16
CA CYS A 293 -14.97 5.95 -10.35
C CYS A 293 -14.38 6.37 -9.00
N LYS A 294 -13.11 6.78 -9.00
CA LYS A 294 -12.40 7.18 -7.78
C LYS A 294 -12.95 8.48 -7.18
N ASP A 295 -13.29 9.45 -8.02
CA ASP A 295 -13.75 10.79 -7.65
C ASP A 295 -14.80 11.32 -8.64
N LEU A 296 -15.47 12.43 -8.29
CA LEU A 296 -16.50 13.05 -9.15
C LEU A 296 -15.88 13.58 -10.44
N VAL A 297 -14.67 14.12 -10.40
CA VAL A 297 -13.97 14.65 -11.58
C VAL A 297 -13.72 13.56 -12.62
N SER A 298 -13.26 12.37 -12.21
CA SER A 298 -13.04 11.25 -13.15
C SER A 298 -14.36 10.77 -13.76
N LEU A 299 -15.42 10.69 -12.95
CA LEU A 299 -16.74 10.29 -13.44
C LEU A 299 -17.25 11.29 -14.48
N LEU A 300 -17.21 12.59 -14.16
CA LEU A 300 -17.70 13.66 -15.03
C LEU A 300 -16.86 13.80 -16.30
N SER A 301 -15.54 13.68 -16.21
CA SER A 301 -14.66 13.70 -17.39
C SER A 301 -14.94 12.55 -18.35
N SER A 302 -15.33 11.38 -17.83
CA SER A 302 -15.71 10.24 -18.68
C SER A 302 -17.06 10.41 -19.39
N LYS A 303 -17.92 11.30 -18.89
CA LYS A 303 -19.31 11.47 -19.36
C LYS A 303 -19.55 12.76 -20.13
N SER A 304 -18.77 13.80 -19.87
CA SER A 304 -18.89 15.12 -20.49
C SER A 304 -17.55 15.51 -21.09
N SER A 305 -17.53 15.59 -22.42
CA SER A 305 -16.33 16.03 -23.15
C SER A 305 -16.09 17.53 -22.92
N HIS A 306 -17.16 18.31 -22.80
CA HIS A 306 -17.10 19.73 -22.46
C HIS A 306 -16.48 19.95 -21.07
N PHE A 307 -16.89 19.16 -20.07
CA PHE A 307 -16.33 19.22 -18.73
C PHE A 307 -14.83 18.92 -18.74
N GLN A 308 -14.41 17.89 -19.46
CA GLN A 308 -13.00 17.52 -19.56
C GLN A 308 -12.15 18.64 -20.19
N GLU A 309 -12.63 19.28 -21.27
CA GLU A 309 -11.92 20.38 -21.94
C GLU A 309 -11.84 21.64 -21.05
N VAL A 310 -12.93 21.99 -20.36
CA VAL A 310 -12.97 23.16 -19.47
C VAL A 310 -12.13 22.95 -18.22
N ILE A 311 -12.15 21.76 -17.62
CA ILE A 311 -11.28 21.47 -16.47
C ILE A 311 -9.82 21.42 -16.88
N SER A 312 -9.47 20.79 -18.00
CA SER A 312 -8.08 20.73 -18.46
C SER A 312 -7.51 22.13 -18.76
N SER A 313 -8.34 23.03 -19.31
CA SER A 313 -7.94 24.41 -19.57
C SER A 313 -7.87 25.26 -18.30
N LYS A 314 -8.76 25.05 -17.32
CA LYS A 314 -8.73 25.74 -16.02
C LYS A 314 -7.62 25.23 -15.09
N GLU A 315 -7.28 23.93 -15.12
CA GLU A 315 -6.07 23.41 -14.46
C GLU A 315 -4.80 24.05 -15.04
N PHE A 316 -4.77 24.31 -16.35
CA PHE A 316 -3.69 25.02 -17.01
C PHE A 316 -3.62 26.50 -16.57
N GLN A 317 -4.77 27.18 -16.44
CA GLN A 317 -4.85 28.55 -15.93
C GLN A 317 -4.42 28.66 -14.46
N LEU A 318 -4.82 27.74 -13.59
CA LEU A 318 -4.35 27.69 -12.20
C LEU A 318 -2.83 27.44 -12.10
N TYR A 319 -2.24 26.78 -13.09
CA TYR A 319 -0.79 26.58 -13.19
C TYR A 319 -0.06 27.84 -13.68
N GLU A 320 -0.67 28.61 -14.59
CA GLU A 320 -0.16 29.91 -15.05
C GLU A 320 -0.32 31.01 -14.00
N GLU A 321 -1.46 31.10 -13.32
CA GLU A 321 -1.69 32.04 -12.21
C GLU A 321 -0.72 31.79 -11.06
N ARG A 322 -0.46 30.51 -10.72
CA ARG A 322 0.55 30.16 -9.71
C ARG A 322 1.98 30.51 -10.16
N LYS A 323 2.28 30.48 -11.46
CA LYS A 323 3.56 30.96 -11.99
C LYS A 323 3.67 32.48 -11.93
N VAL A 324 2.59 33.20 -12.21
CA VAL A 324 2.54 34.68 -12.13
C VAL A 324 2.60 35.13 -10.67
N GLU A 325 1.95 34.46 -9.73
CA GLU A 325 2.09 34.73 -8.29
C GLU A 325 3.52 34.45 -7.79
N ILE A 326 4.17 33.38 -8.25
CA ILE A 326 5.59 33.11 -7.92
C ILE A 326 6.50 34.17 -8.54
N GLN A 327 6.24 34.61 -9.78
CA GLN A 327 7.01 35.68 -10.43
C GLN A 327 6.80 37.05 -9.77
N ASN A 328 5.59 37.37 -9.32
CA ASN A 328 5.30 38.61 -8.60
C ASN A 328 5.91 38.58 -7.18
N TYR A 329 5.96 37.41 -6.53
CA TYR A 329 6.70 37.22 -5.29
C TYR A 329 8.21 37.39 -5.50
N ASP A 330 8.77 36.84 -6.58
CA ASP A 330 10.20 37.00 -6.90
C ASP A 330 10.54 38.45 -7.30
N GLU A 331 9.65 39.18 -7.98
CA GLU A 331 9.84 40.60 -8.31
C GLU A 331 9.68 41.53 -7.08
N GLU A 332 8.77 41.26 -6.14
CA GLU A 332 8.66 42.01 -4.87
C GLU A 332 9.80 41.70 -3.88
N PHE A 333 10.41 40.50 -3.94
CA PHE A 333 11.53 40.12 -3.07
C PHE A 333 12.91 40.56 -3.59
N GLU A 334 13.05 40.87 -4.89
CA GLU A 334 14.31 41.35 -5.46
C GLU A 334 14.57 42.86 -5.24
N GLU A 335 13.58 43.66 -4.81
CA GLU A 335 13.79 45.10 -4.57
C GLU A 335 14.03 45.52 -3.09
N GLU A 336 13.85 44.63 -2.09
CA GLU A 336 13.98 45.03 -0.67
C GLU A 336 14.79 44.09 0.27
N GLU A 337 15.86 43.38 -0.14
CA GLU A 337 16.81 42.88 0.88
C GLU A 337 18.25 42.58 0.44
N VAL A 338 18.93 43.50 -0.27
CA VAL A 338 20.40 43.44 -0.39
C VAL A 338 21.03 44.85 -0.28
N GLY A 339 20.93 45.48 0.89
CA GLY A 339 21.47 46.83 1.07
C GLY A 339 22.08 47.14 2.44
N GLU A 340 21.40 46.85 3.54
CA GLU A 340 21.72 47.55 4.80
C GLU A 340 22.44 46.71 5.87
N LYS A 341 22.31 45.38 5.89
CA LYS A 341 22.99 44.54 6.90
C LYS A 341 24.49 44.36 6.62
N ALA A 342 24.93 44.33 5.36
CA ALA A 342 26.34 44.15 4.99
C ALA A 342 27.21 45.42 5.13
N ILE A 343 26.59 46.61 5.25
CA ILE A 343 27.29 47.88 5.41
C ILE A 343 27.55 48.19 6.89
N MET A 344 26.64 47.81 7.80
CA MET A 344 26.85 48.01 9.25
C MET A 344 27.94 47.09 9.81
N GLU A 345 27.97 45.81 9.44
CA GLU A 345 29.00 44.87 9.93
C GLU A 345 30.42 45.24 9.45
N LYS A 346 30.57 45.89 8.29
CA LYS A 346 31.87 46.38 7.79
C LYS A 346 32.32 47.69 8.44
N LYS A 347 31.41 48.51 8.98
CA LYS A 347 31.76 49.73 9.73
C LYS A 347 32.20 49.40 11.16
N GLU A 348 31.49 48.50 11.84
CA GLU A 348 31.84 48.09 13.22
C GLU A 348 33.19 47.33 13.27
N ALA A 349 33.51 46.53 12.25
CA ALA A 349 34.81 45.85 12.14
C ALA A 349 35.98 46.81 11.83
N LYS A 350 35.72 48.00 11.28
CA LYS A 350 36.74 49.04 11.03
C LYS A 350 37.01 49.91 12.25
N GLU A 351 35.98 50.24 13.03
CA GLU A 351 36.12 51.04 14.26
C GLU A 351 36.83 50.25 15.38
N GLN A 352 36.52 48.95 15.54
CA GLN A 352 37.20 48.10 16.53
C GLN A 352 38.69 47.85 16.22
N LYS A 353 39.11 47.95 14.94
CA LYS A 353 40.53 47.85 14.55
C LYS A 353 41.29 49.17 14.77
N GLN A 354 40.65 50.33 14.68
CA GLN A 354 41.30 51.62 14.95
C GLN A 354 41.49 51.88 16.45
N GLU A 355 40.56 51.47 17.32
CA GLU A 355 40.73 51.61 18.77
C GLU A 355 41.83 50.71 19.36
N LYS A 356 42.03 49.50 18.82
CA LYS A 356 43.11 48.59 19.28
C LYS A 356 44.51 49.03 18.84
N THR A 357 44.62 49.86 17.80
CA THR A 357 45.93 50.34 17.33
C THR A 357 46.36 51.64 18.03
N THR A 358 45.42 52.36 18.66
CA THR A 358 45.70 53.65 19.32
C THR A 358 45.98 53.51 20.83
N LYS A 359 45.65 52.35 21.45
CA LYS A 359 45.95 52.08 22.87
C LYS A 359 47.28 51.34 23.13
N ASN A 360 48.03 50.98 22.09
CA ASN A 360 49.32 50.29 22.20
C ASN A 360 50.49 51.12 21.62
N ARG A 361 50.42 52.45 21.73
CA ARG A 361 51.56 53.32 21.40
C ARG A 361 51.79 54.40 22.45
#